data_AF-A0A7W0H8B6-F1
#
_entry.id   AF-A0A7W0H8B6-F1
#
_cell.length_a   1.000
_cell.length_b   1.000
_cell.length_c   1.000
_cell.angle_alpha   90.00
_cell.angle_beta   90.00
_cell.angle_gamma   90.00
#
_symmetry.space_group_name_H-M   'P 1'
#
loop_
_entity.id
_entity.type
_entity.pdbx_description
1 polymer ?
#
loop_
_entity_poly.entity_id
_entity_poly.type
_entity_poly.pdbx_seq_one_letter_code
_entity_poly.pdbx_strand_id
1 'polypeptide(L)' 'MRNSALKTLTAASALALTLAGCAADEKTETESGVQVVEEGKLTVCTHLPYEPFQYNQGGEVVGFDVD' A
#
# COMPACT_ATOMS: atom_id res chain seq x y z
N MET A 1 -11.84 44.98 -14.02
CA MET A 1 -11.69 44.30 -12.72
C MET A 1 -12.38 42.93 -12.67
N ARG A 2 -13.57 42.73 -13.26
CA ARG A 2 -14.29 41.44 -13.29
C ARG A 2 -13.55 40.27 -13.98
N ASN A 3 -12.74 40.52 -15.01
CA ASN A 3 -12.01 39.46 -15.73
C ASN A 3 -10.75 38.94 -15.00
N SER A 4 -10.10 39.75 -14.16
CA SER A 4 -8.92 39.26 -13.41
C SER A 4 -9.35 38.35 -12.27
N ALA A 5 -10.42 38.68 -11.55
CA ALA A 5 -10.96 37.86 -10.47
C ALA A 5 -11.46 36.48 -10.98
N LEU A 6 -12.03 36.44 -12.19
CA LEU A 6 -12.46 35.20 -12.83
C LEU A 6 -11.28 34.26 -13.14
N LYS A 7 -10.15 34.82 -13.63
CA LYS A 7 -8.94 34.06 -13.94
C LYS A 7 -8.27 33.48 -12.69
N THR A 8 -8.23 34.23 -11.59
CA THR A 8 -7.65 33.77 -10.32
C THR A 8 -8.47 32.64 -9.70
N LEU A 9 -9.80 32.70 -9.83
CA LEU A 9 -10.70 31.67 -9.30
C LEU A 9 -10.52 30.32 -10.01
N THR A 10 -10.35 30.33 -11.34
CA THR A 10 -10.14 29.11 -12.13
C THR A 10 -8.78 28.45 -11.86
N ALA A 11 -7.74 29.25 -11.59
CA ALA A 11 -6.41 28.73 -11.25
C ALA A 11 -6.39 28.08 -9.86
N ALA A 12 -7.10 28.65 -8.88
CA ALA A 12 -7.18 28.08 -7.53
C ALA A 12 -7.94 26.75 -7.49
N SER A 13 -9.00 26.60 -8.30
CA SER A 13 -9.76 25.34 -8.39
C SER A 13 -8.97 24.22 -9.07
N ALA A 14 -8.14 24.53 -10.06
CA ALA A 14 -7.27 23.54 -10.71
C ALA A 14 -6.22 22.99 -9.74
N LEU A 15 -5.65 23.83 -8.88
CA LEU A 15 -4.68 23.40 -7.87
C LEU A 15 -5.33 22.52 -6.80
N ALA A 16 -6.53 22.88 -6.32
CA ALA A 16 -7.27 22.08 -5.34
C ALA A 16 -7.62 20.66 -5.86
N LEU A 17 -7.93 20.53 -7.16
CA LEU A 17 -8.20 19.23 -7.79
C LEU A 17 -6.96 18.33 -7.86
N THR A 18 -5.75 18.90 -8.00
CA THR A 18 -4.50 18.11 -8.00
C THR A 18 -4.15 17.54 -6.63
N LEU A 19 -4.57 18.18 -5.53
CA LEU A 19 -4.36 17.65 -4.18
C LEU A 19 -5.33 16.51 -3.82
N ALA A 20 -6.52 16.48 -4.42
CA ALA A 20 -7.53 15.46 -4.14
C ALA A 20 -7.27 14.12 -4.86
N GLY A 21 -6.34 14.07 -5.82
CA GLY A 21 -6.03 12.87 -6.61
C GLY A 21 -5.01 11.91 -5.99
N CYS A 22 -4.37 12.25 -4.87
CA CYS A 22 -3.25 11.49 -4.29
C CYS A 22 -3.69 10.33 -3.37
N ALA A 23 -4.93 9.87 -3.47
CA ALA A 23 -5.46 8.76 -2.68
C ALA A 23 -5.96 7.61 -3.58
N ALA A 24 -5.24 7.34 -4.66
CA ALA A 24 -5.41 6.07 -5.36
C ALA A 24 -4.71 4.98 -4.55
N ASP A 25 -5.47 4.01 -4.04
CA ASP A 25 -4.92 2.75 -3.55
C ASP A 25 -4.35 1.99 -4.75
N GLU A 26 -3.03 2.07 -4.93
CA GLU A 26 -2.27 1.23 -5.85
C GLU A 26 -2.39 -0.22 -5.37
N LYS A 27 -3.24 -1.01 -6.02
CA LYS A 27 -3.37 -2.44 -5.70
C LYS A 27 -2.28 -3.22 -6.41
N THR A 28 -1.49 -3.97 -5.65
CA THR A 28 -0.60 -4.97 -6.22
C THR A 28 -1.35 -6.29 -6.26
N GLU A 29 -1.61 -6.83 -7.45
CA GLU A 29 -2.37 -8.06 -7.66
C GLU A 29 -1.54 -9.11 -8.41
N THR A 30 -1.72 -10.38 -8.09
CA THR A 30 -1.15 -11.51 -8.85
C THR A 30 -1.87 -11.68 -10.19
N GLU A 31 -1.31 -12.50 -11.08
CA GLU A 31 -1.99 -12.89 -12.34
C GLU A 31 -3.37 -13.54 -12.12
N SER A 32 -3.56 -14.18 -10.95
CA SER A 32 -4.83 -14.78 -10.52
C SER A 32 -5.77 -13.80 -9.81
N GLY A 33 -5.40 -12.52 -9.67
CA GLY A 33 -6.21 -11.47 -9.05
C GLY A 33 -6.16 -11.43 -7.53
N VAL A 34 -5.17 -12.07 -6.89
CA VAL A 34 -4.98 -12.01 -5.43
C VAL A 34 -4.21 -10.74 -5.08
N GLN A 35 -4.75 -9.93 -4.19
CA GLN A 35 -4.05 -8.75 -3.68
C GLN A 35 -2.89 -9.16 -2.76
N VAL A 36 -1.72 -8.59 -3.00
CA VAL A 36 -0.50 -8.78 -2.22
C VAL A 36 0.08 -7.42 -1.82
N VAL A 37 0.95 -7.42 -0.81
CA VAL A 37 1.64 -6.19 -0.37
C VAL A 37 2.77 -5.83 -1.32
N GLU A 38 3.47 -6.83 -1.86
CA GLU A 38 4.60 -6.67 -2.78
C GLU A 38 4.51 -7.75 -3.87
N GLU A 39 4.82 -7.37 -5.11
CA GLU A 39 4.81 -8.30 -6.24
C GLU A 39 5.80 -9.45 -6.00
N GLY A 40 5.35 -10.69 -6.25
CA GLY A 40 6.17 -11.89 -6.05
C GLY A 40 6.32 -12.33 -4.58
N LYS A 41 5.68 -11.66 -3.60
CA LYS A 41 5.73 -12.05 -2.19
C LYS A 41 4.36 -12.19 -1.55
N LEU A 42 4.18 -13.25 -0.76
CA LEU A 42 3.04 -13.39 0.14
C LEU A 42 3.46 -12.97 1.56
N THR A 43 2.95 -11.83 2.03
CA THR A 43 3.19 -11.37 3.41
C THR A 43 2.15 -11.98 4.33
N VAL A 44 2.60 -12.66 5.39
CA VAL A 44 1.73 -13.38 6.33
C VAL A 44 1.97 -12.86 7.76
N CYS A 45 0.89 -12.68 8.52
CA CYS A 45 0.99 -12.38 9.95
C CYS A 45 1.45 -13.63 10.71
N THR A 46 2.50 -13.49 11.51
CA THR A 46 3.06 -14.58 12.32
C THR A 46 2.71 -14.41 13.81
N HIS A 47 2.75 -15.50 14.57
CA HIS A 47 2.53 -15.53 16.02
C HIS A 47 3.84 -15.95 16.72
N LEU A 48 4.90 -15.13 16.64
CA LEU A 48 6.20 -15.49 17.24
C LEU A 48 6.33 -15.00 18.69
N PRO A 49 6.96 -15.80 19.58
CA PRO A 49 7.46 -17.16 19.36
C PRO A 49 6.37 -18.23 19.61
N TYR A 50 6.31 -19.26 18.76
CA TYR A 50 5.41 -20.40 18.91
C TYR A 50 6.01 -21.71 18.38
N GLU A 51 7.00 -22.25 19.10
CA GLU A 51 7.60 -23.54 18.77
C GLU A 51 6.60 -24.72 18.94
N PRO A 52 6.63 -25.75 18.07
CA PRO A 52 7.54 -25.94 16.92
C PRO A 52 7.04 -25.34 15.60
N PHE A 53 5.96 -24.56 15.62
CA PHE A 53 5.24 -24.12 14.42
C PHE A 53 5.87 -22.91 13.75
N GLN A 54 6.20 -21.87 14.52
CA GLN A 54 6.78 -20.63 14.00
C GLN A 54 7.68 -20.01 15.08
N TYR A 55 8.98 -19.84 14.83
CA TYR A 55 9.92 -19.26 15.79
C TYR A 55 11.13 -18.62 15.10
N ASN A 56 11.86 -17.75 15.81
CA ASN A 56 13.09 -17.16 15.30
C ASN A 56 14.30 -18.07 15.56
N GLN A 57 15.04 -18.43 14.52
CA GLN A 57 16.32 -19.13 14.60
C GLN A 57 17.34 -18.41 13.72
N GLY A 58 18.43 -17.91 14.31
CA GLY A 58 19.48 -17.24 13.54
C GLY A 58 19.06 -15.95 12.83
N GLY A 59 17.94 -15.34 13.24
CA GLY A 59 17.38 -14.15 12.58
C GLY A 59 16.40 -14.47 11.44
N GLU A 60 16.14 -15.75 11.18
CA GLU A 60 15.12 -16.23 10.26
C GLU A 60 13.93 -16.79 11.02
N VAL A 61 12.73 -16.62 10.45
CA VAL A 61 11.51 -17.26 10.97
C VAL A 61 11.43 -18.66 10.36
N VAL A 62 11.36 -19.68 11.20
CA VAL A 62 11.36 -21.11 10.81
C VAL A 62 10.29 -21.88 11.57
N GLY A 63 10.01 -23.12 11.17
CA GLY A 63 9.08 -24.04 11.85
C GLY A 63 8.02 -24.62 10.93
N PHE A 64 7.18 -25.51 11.47
CA PHE A 64 6.22 -26.30 10.68
C PHE A 64 5.25 -25.49 9.82
N ASP A 65 4.84 -24.28 10.24
CA ASP A 65 3.93 -23.46 9.43
C ASP A 65 4.67 -22.62 8.36
N VAL A 66 6.01 -22.56 8.42
CA VAL A 66 6.88 -21.84 7.48
C VAL A 66 7.42 -22.76 6.39
N ASP A 67 7.77 -23.99 6.77
CA ASP A 67 8.29 -25.06 5.89
C ASP A 67 7.20 -25.68 4.99
#